data_AF-K1TZT4-F1
#
_entry.id   AF-K1TZT4-F1
#
_cell.length_a   1.000
_cell.length_b   1.000
_cell.length_c   1.000
_cell.angle_alpha   90.00
_cell.angle_beta   90.00
_cell.angle_gamma   90.00
#
_symmetry.space_group_name_H-M   'P 1'
#
loop_
_entity.id
_entity.type
_entity.pdbx_description
1 polymer ?
#
loop_
_entity_poly.entity_id
_entity_poly.type
_entity_poly.pdbx_seq_one_letter_code
_entity_poly.pdbx_strand_id
1 'polypeptide(L)' 'MVGGIRAGMGYCGARDIEALKQAQFIRITSSGMQESHPHDVAITSEAPNYSSER' A
#
# COMPACT_ATOMS: atom_id res chain seq x y z
N MET A 1 11.14 3.73 -3.69
CA MET A 1 10.67 2.35 -4.01
C MET A 1 11.02 1.32 -2.93
N VAL A 2 12.28 1.15 -2.50
CA VAL A 2 12.65 0.12 -1.49
C VAL A 2 11.91 0.26 -0.15
N GLY A 3 11.61 1.49 0.27
CA GLY A 3 10.88 1.75 1.53
C GLY A 3 9.50 1.10 1.60
N GLY A 4 8.74 1.10 0.50
CA GLY A 4 7.39 0.52 0.47
C GLY A 4 7.41 -1.00 0.65
N ILE A 5 8.38 -1.68 0.03
CA ILE A 5 8.56 -3.13 0.18
C ILE A 5 8.92 -3.48 1.62
N ARG A 6 9.85 -2.75 2.25
CA ARG A 6 10.23 -2.98 3.65
C ARG A 6 9.08 -2.73 4.62
N ALA A 7 8.25 -1.72 4.37
CA ALA A 7 7.05 -1.47 5.15
C ALA A 7 6.06 -2.64 5.04
N GLY A 8 5.78 -3.11 3.82
CA GLY A 8 4.93 -4.28 3.58
C GLY A 8 5.46 -5.55 4.24
N MET A 9 6.77 -5.81 4.14
CA MET A 9 7.43 -6.90 4.86
C MET A 9 7.24 -6.79 6.38
N GLY A 10 7.33 -5.57 6.93
CA GLY A 10 7.06 -5.31 8.35
C GLY A 10 5.63 -5.64 8.76
N TYR A 11 4.63 -5.20 7.99
CA TYR A 11 3.22 -5.51 8.25
C TYR A 11 2.92 -7.01 8.17
N CYS A 12 3.55 -7.72 7.24
CA CYS A 12 3.38 -9.16 7.08
C CYS A 12 4.28 -10.01 7.99
N GLY A 13 5.15 -9.41 8.81
CA GLY A 13 6.13 -10.13 9.64
C GLY A 13 7.15 -10.94 8.81
N ALA A 14 7.39 -10.55 7.56
CA ALA A 14 8.28 -11.24 6.64
C ALA A 14 9.73 -10.74 6.79
N ARG A 15 10.64 -11.64 7.20
CA ARG A 15 12.07 -11.30 7.35
C ARG A 15 12.80 -11.15 6.01
N ASP A 16 12.27 -11.78 4.95
CA ASP A 16 12.83 -11.82 3.61
C ASP A 16 11.71 -11.93 2.55
N ILE A 17 12.10 -11.93 1.28
CA ILE A 17 11.18 -11.96 0.14
C ILE A 17 10.46 -13.31 0.03
N GLU A 18 11.11 -14.41 0.37
CA GLU A 18 10.47 -15.74 0.29
C GLU A 18 9.37 -15.88 1.35
N ALA A 19 9.58 -15.34 2.55
CA ALA A 19 8.56 -15.24 3.58
C ALA A 19 7.40 -14.32 3.13
N LEU A 20 7.70 -13.18 2.49
CA LEU A 20 6.65 -12.27 2.00
C LEU A 20 5.74 -12.92 0.95
N LYS A 21 6.30 -13.79 0.09
CA LYS A 21 5.52 -14.52 -0.92
C LYS A 21 4.47 -15.47 -0.32
N GLN A 22 4.61 -15.86 0.95
CA GLN A 22 3.63 -16.69 1.66
C GLN A 22 2.50 -15.88 2.31
N ALA A 23 2.57 -14.54 2.25
CA ALA A 23 1.53 -13.67 2.79
C ALA A 23 0.18 -13.93 2.12
N GLN A 24 -0.89 -13.73 2.88
CA GLN A 24 -2.25 -13.98 2.41
C GLN A 24 -2.85 -12.69 1.89
N PHE A 25 -3.57 -12.79 0.78
CA PHE A 25 -4.37 -11.71 0.24
C PHE A 25 -5.84 -11.89 0.58
N ILE A 26 -6.55 -10.78 0.73
CA ILE A 26 -7.99 -10.73 0.78
C ILE A 26 -8.52 -9.99 -0.45
N ARG A 27 -9.62 -10.48 -1.00
CA ARG A 27 -10.30 -9.79 -2.09
C ARG A 27 -11.08 -8.60 -1.53
N ILE A 28 -10.86 -7.42 -2.10
CA ILE A 28 -11.59 -6.20 -1.78
C ILE A 28 -12.66 -5.88 -2.82
N THR A 29 -13.60 -5.02 -2.46
CA THR A 29 -14.62 -4.46 -3.37
C THR A 29 -14.10 -3.19 -4.06
N SER A 30 -14.85 -2.68 -5.02
CA SER A 30 -14.56 -1.36 -5.62
C SER A 30 -14.61 -0.23 -4.60
N SER A 31 -15.54 -0.29 -3.64
CA SER A 31 -15.60 0.68 -2.54
C SER A 31 -14.37 0.58 -1.65
N GLY A 32 -13.90 -0.63 -1.33
CA GLY A 32 -12.65 -0.82 -0.58
C GLY A 32 -11.41 -0.32 -1.32
N MET A 33 -11.42 -0.36 -2.66
CA MET A 33 -10.37 0.29 -3.45
C MET A 33 -10.40 1.80 -3.26
N GLN A 34 -11.56 2.45 -3.38
CA GLN A 34 -11.67 3.91 -3.16
C GLN A 34 -11.25 4.29 -1.73
N GLU A 35 -11.65 3.49 -0.74
CA GLU A 35 -11.25 3.65 0.67
C GLU A 35 -9.72 3.55 0.87
N SER A 36 -9.05 2.68 0.11
CA SER A 36 -7.59 2.49 0.24
C SER A 36 -6.77 3.67 -0.26
N HIS A 37 -7.32 4.49 -1.15
CA HIS A 37 -6.71 5.75 -1.60
C HIS A 37 -7.12 6.90 -0.66
N PRO A 38 -6.36 8.00 -0.54
CA PRO A 38 -6.85 9.21 0.11
C PRO A 38 -8.17 9.63 -0.51
N HIS A 39 -9.19 9.79 0.33
CA HIS A 39 -10.54 10.17 -0.05
C HIS A 39 -11.05 11.23 0.93
N ASP A 40 -12.02 12.03 0.47
CA ASP A 40 -12.65 13.12 1.24
C ASP A 40 -11.70 14.20 1.77
N VAL A 41 -10.54 14.37 1.13
CA VAL A 41 -9.53 15.37 1.48
C VAL A 41 -8.92 16.03 0.24
N ALA A 42 -8.54 17.31 0.36
CA ALA A 42 -7.74 17.99 -0.65
C ALA A 42 -6.24 17.80 -0.35
N ILE A 43 -5.48 17.29 -1.32
CA ILE A 43 -4.02 17.17 -1.20
C ILE A 43 -3.43 18.57 -1.36
N THR A 44 -2.84 19.10 -0.29
CA THR A 44 -2.23 20.45 -0.26
C THR A 44 -0.72 20.44 -0.44
N SER A 45 -0.10 19.27 -0.33
CA SER A 45 1.33 19.04 -0.54
C SER A 45 1.53 17.68 -1.18
N GLU A 46 2.40 17.62 -2.19
CA GLU A 46 2.75 16.39 -2.88
C GLU A 46 3.53 15.43 -1.99
N ALA A 47 3.21 14.14 -2.09
CA ALA A 47 3.95 13.08 -1.42
C ALA A 47 4.98 12.46 -2.38
N PRO A 48 6.22 12.19 -1.93
CA PRO A 48 7.29 11.69 -2.81
C PRO A 48 7.07 10.24 -3.29
N ASN A 49 6.06 9.55 -2.77
CA ASN A 49 5.75 8.14 -3.05
C ASN A 49 4.28 7.89 -3.38
N TYR A 50 3.49 8.95 -3.57
CA TYR A 50 2.06 8.85 -3.85
C TYR A 50 1.63 9.97 -4.78
N SER A 51 1.14 9.60 -5.96
CA SER A 51 0.63 10.53 -6.97
C SER A 51 -0.74 10.05 -7.41
N SER A 52 -1.71 10.97 -7.50
CA SER A 52 -3.08 10.68 -7.97
C SER A 52 -3.18 10.58 -9.50
N GLU A 53 -2.06 10.63 -10.21
CA GLU A 53 -2.00 10.56 -11.67
C GLU A 53 -2.49 9.20 -12.17
N ARG A 54 -3.65 9.24 -12.83
CA ARG A 54 -3.89 8.45 -14.04
C ARG A 54 -3.62 9.35 -15.24
#